data_AF-A0A3R7MMX3-F1
#
_entry.id   AF-A0A3R7MMX3-F1
#
_cell.length_a   1.000
_cell.length_b   1.000
_cell.length_c   1.000
_cell.angle_alpha   90.00
_cell.angle_beta   90.00
_cell.angle_gamma   90.00
#
_symmetry.space_group_name_H-M   'P 1'
#
loop_
_entity.id
_entity.type
_entity.pdbx_description
1 polymer ?
#
loop_
_entity_poly.entity_id
_entity_poly.type
_entity_poly.pdbx_seq_one_letter_code
_entity_poly.pdbx_strand_id
1 'polypeptide(L)'
;MASIVKTFVDVGNIYTQHEPVLKRTLLQLFSGRLSVDLYPYLTPPPTAVANSSQPQKQMNVRPKDVTAFICGGFTYEEAALVNAINAGTAFTGSAANQLPQGGVRASIGGTTVLNSEMFLNLLSTHP
;
A
#
# COMPACT_ATOMS: atom_id res chain seq x y z
N MET A 1 4.94 28.94 23.08
CA MET A 1 6.08 28.01 23.28
C MET A 1 5.97 26.89 22.27
N ALA A 2 7.05 26.63 21.53
CA ALA A 2 7.05 25.81 20.32
C ALA A 2 6.65 24.34 20.58
N SER A 3 5.63 23.88 19.84
CA SER A 3 5.15 22.50 19.82
C SER A 3 6.07 21.61 18.96
N ILE A 4 7.32 21.47 19.37
CA ILE A 4 8.31 20.58 18.73
C ILE A 4 8.23 19.14 19.28
N VAL A 5 7.60 18.97 20.44
CA VAL A 5 7.62 17.70 21.20
C VAL A 5 6.60 16.67 20.69
N LYS A 6 5.58 17.08 19.93
CA LYS A 6 4.52 16.16 19.47
C LYS A 6 4.88 15.31 18.26
N THR A 7 5.94 15.64 17.52
CA THR A 7 6.27 14.95 16.26
C THR A 7 7.23 13.77 16.45
N PHE A 8 7.87 13.64 17.63
CA PHE A 8 8.81 12.55 17.90
C PHE A 8 8.21 11.35 18.65
N VAL A 9 6.91 11.39 18.98
CA VAL A 9 6.30 10.42 19.92
C VAL A 9 5.90 9.10 19.23
N ASP A 10 5.67 9.10 17.92
CA ASP A 10 5.16 7.90 17.23
C ASP A 10 6.24 6.98 16.64
N VAL A 11 7.50 7.43 16.54
CA VAL A 11 8.59 6.63 15.97
C VAL A 11 9.65 6.35 17.03
N GLY A 12 9.66 5.12 17.54
CA GLY A 12 10.60 4.70 18.60
C GLY A 12 12.07 4.74 18.19
N ASN A 13 12.37 4.66 16.88
CA ASN A 13 13.74 4.63 16.36
C ASN A 13 13.95 5.64 15.22
N ILE A 14 14.93 6.54 15.40
CA ILE A 14 15.29 7.57 14.41
C ILE A 14 15.78 6.99 13.08
N TYR A 15 16.35 5.77 13.09
CA TYR A 15 16.86 5.11 11.89
C TYR A 15 15.74 4.49 11.04
N THR A 16 14.51 4.41 11.55
CA THR A 16 13.36 3.76 10.89
C THR A 16 12.18 4.72 10.74
N GLN A 17 12.46 6.00 10.50
CA GLN A 17 11.42 7.01 10.26
C GLN A 17 10.84 6.92 8.84
N HIS A 18 11.61 6.40 7.89
CA HIS A 18 11.13 6.18 6.53
C HIS A 18 10.05 5.10 6.53
N GLU A 19 9.00 5.32 5.73
CA GLU A 19 8.00 4.31 5.43
C GLU A 19 7.87 4.16 3.92
N PRO A 20 7.83 2.92 3.39
CA PRO A 20 7.65 2.71 1.96
C PRO A 20 6.32 3.31 1.47
N VAL A 21 6.35 3.93 0.30
CA VAL A 21 5.15 4.51 -0.35
C VAL A 21 4.02 3.49 -0.46
N LEU A 22 4.38 2.21 -0.65
CA LEU A 22 3.45 1.08 -0.70
C LEU A 22 2.50 1.04 0.51
N LYS A 23 2.94 1.46 1.70
CA LYS A 23 2.09 1.47 2.91
C LYS A 23 0.88 2.39 2.73
N ARG A 24 1.10 3.60 2.22
CA ARG A 24 0.03 4.56 1.96
C ARG A 24 -0.90 4.05 0.87
N THR A 25 -0.35 3.49 -0.20
CA THR A 25 -1.13 2.94 -1.32
C THR A 25 -2.03 1.80 -0.86
N LEU A 26 -1.50 0.84 -0.11
CA LEU A 26 -2.29 -0.28 0.42
C LEU A 26 -3.33 0.17 1.45
N LEU A 27 -3.01 1.14 2.31
CA LEU A 27 -3.99 1.72 3.24
C LEU A 27 -5.17 2.35 2.49
N GLN A 28 -4.89 3.14 1.45
CA GLN A 28 -5.93 3.74 0.61
C GLN A 28 -6.71 2.67 -0.15
N LEU A 29 -6.07 1.61 -0.63
CA LEU A 29 -6.76 0.51 -1.29
C LEU A 29 -7.72 -0.22 -0.33
N PHE A 30 -7.22 -0.65 0.83
CA PHE A 30 -8.02 -1.38 1.81
C PHE A 30 -9.16 -0.54 2.40
N SER A 31 -8.94 0.76 2.57
CA SER A 31 -9.98 1.69 3.05
C SER A 31 -11.00 2.08 1.97
N GLY A 32 -10.77 1.71 0.70
CA GLY A 32 -11.57 2.21 -0.42
C GLY A 32 -11.44 3.73 -0.52
N ARG A 33 -10.23 4.23 -0.66
CA ARG A 33 -9.93 5.65 -0.89
C ARG A 33 -8.83 5.82 -1.92
N LEU A 34 -8.42 4.74 -2.58
CA LEU A 34 -7.44 4.78 -3.65
C LEU A 34 -8.08 5.46 -4.86
N SER A 35 -7.39 6.47 -5.41
CA SER A 35 -7.88 7.20 -6.57
C SER A 35 -7.94 6.26 -7.78
N VAL A 36 -9.11 6.14 -8.39
CA VAL A 36 -9.32 5.33 -9.61
C VAL A 36 -8.68 6.00 -10.83
N ASP A 37 -8.52 7.33 -10.81
CA ASP A 37 -7.86 8.06 -11.90
C ASP A 37 -6.36 7.71 -11.96
N LEU A 38 -5.72 7.51 -10.80
CA LEU A 38 -4.31 7.10 -10.70
C LEU A 38 -4.14 5.58 -10.76
N TYR A 39 -5.13 4.81 -10.30
CA TYR A 39 -5.11 3.35 -10.22
C TYR A 39 -6.37 2.77 -10.87
N PRO A 40 -6.46 2.80 -12.22
CA PRO A 40 -7.64 2.35 -12.93
C PRO A 40 -7.80 0.82 -12.87
N TYR A 41 -9.05 0.38 -12.88
CA TYR A 41 -9.37 -1.04 -13.05
C TYR A 41 -9.26 -1.44 -14.52
N LEU A 42 -8.63 -2.59 -14.80
CA LEU A 42 -8.58 -3.17 -16.15
C LEU A 42 -9.97 -3.62 -16.62
N THR A 43 -10.72 -4.25 -15.71
CA THR A 43 -12.10 -4.71 -15.93
C THR A 43 -12.98 -4.16 -14.80
N PRO A 44 -14.20 -3.69 -15.09
CA PRO A 44 -15.13 -3.28 -14.04
C PRO A 44 -15.33 -4.41 -13.02
N PRO A 45 -15.35 -4.12 -11.71
CA PRO A 45 -15.47 -5.16 -10.68
C PRO A 45 -16.79 -5.92 -10.84
N PRO A 46 -16.84 -7.23 -10.52
CA PRO A 46 -18.03 -8.08 -10.70
C PRO A 46 -19.25 -7.67 -9.85
N THR A 47 -19.06 -6.78 -8.87
CA THR A 47 -20.16 -6.16 -8.11
C THR A 47 -20.84 -5.00 -8.87
N ALA A 48 -20.33 -4.62 -10.04
CA ALA A 48 -21.03 -3.79 -11.01
C ALA A 48 -22.17 -4.62 -11.64
N VAL A 49 -23.24 -4.84 -10.87
CA VAL A 49 -24.49 -5.35 -11.43
C VAL A 49 -24.87 -4.51 -12.64
N ALA A 50 -25.05 -5.19 -13.78
CA ALA A 50 -25.28 -4.67 -15.13
C ALA A 50 -26.58 -3.85 -15.32
N ASN A 51 -27.21 -3.39 -14.23
CA ASN A 51 -28.55 -2.77 -14.22
C ASN A 51 -28.54 -1.33 -13.72
N SER A 52 -27.55 -0.52 -14.11
CA SER A 52 -27.71 0.93 -13.98
C SER A 52 -27.19 1.65 -15.22
N SER A 53 -28.13 2.16 -15.99
CA SER A 53 -27.98 3.26 -16.95
C SER A 53 -27.66 4.57 -16.22
N GLN A 54 -26.67 4.54 -15.32
CA GLN A 54 -26.16 5.70 -14.61
C GLN A 54 -24.65 5.79 -14.85
N PRO A 55 -24.11 7.01 -15.07
CA PRO A 55 -22.69 7.20 -15.31
C PRO A 55 -21.91 6.67 -14.10
N GLN A 56 -21.21 5.56 -14.33
CA GLN A 56 -20.06 5.02 -13.60
C GLN A 56 -19.92 5.53 -12.16
N LYS A 57 -20.87 5.21 -11.28
CA LYS A 57 -20.72 5.49 -9.85
C LYS A 57 -19.50 4.71 -9.37
N GLN A 58 -18.41 5.43 -9.06
CA GLN A 58 -17.13 4.87 -8.61
C GLN A 58 -17.39 3.93 -7.42
N MET A 59 -17.52 2.63 -7.72
CA MET A 59 -17.80 1.63 -6.70
C MET A 59 -16.50 1.41 -5.94
N ASN A 60 -16.51 1.84 -4.68
CA ASN A 60 -15.32 1.88 -3.85
C ASN A 60 -15.08 0.49 -3.24
N VAL A 61 -14.47 -0.40 -4.02
CA VAL A 61 -14.20 -1.78 -3.62
C VAL A 61 -13.14 -1.78 -2.52
N ARG A 62 -13.43 -2.45 -1.41
CA ARG A 62 -12.51 -2.66 -0.29
C ARG A 62 -12.04 -4.11 -0.27
N PRO A 63 -10.97 -4.45 -1.01
CA PRO A 63 -10.48 -5.83 -1.06
C PRO A 63 -9.96 -6.26 0.32
N LYS A 64 -10.08 -7.55 0.62
CA LYS A 64 -9.45 -8.15 1.82
C LYS A 64 -8.11 -8.80 1.51
N ASP A 65 -7.97 -9.30 0.29
CA ASP A 65 -6.77 -9.99 -0.19
C ASP A 65 -6.22 -9.22 -1.40
N VAL A 66 -4.95 -8.84 -1.34
CA VAL A 66 -4.29 -8.04 -2.39
C VAL A 66 -2.92 -8.64 -2.71
N THR A 67 -2.57 -8.71 -3.99
CA THR A 67 -1.21 -9.00 -4.45
C THR A 67 -0.64 -7.78 -5.14
N ALA A 68 0.47 -7.26 -4.64
CA ALA A 68 1.24 -6.18 -5.25
C ALA A 68 2.38 -6.78 -6.09
N PHE A 69 2.53 -6.35 -7.33
CA PHE A 69 3.65 -6.73 -8.19
C PHE A 69 4.42 -5.48 -8.60
N ILE A 70 5.68 -5.37 -8.18
CA ILE A 70 6.55 -4.23 -8.48
C ILE A 70 7.42 -4.56 -9.70
N CYS A 71 7.12 -3.92 -10.82
CA CYS A 71 7.97 -3.97 -12.01
C CYS A 71 9.31 -3.29 -11.71
N GLY A 72 10.42 -3.92 -12.08
CA GLY A 72 11.77 -3.45 -11.76
C GLY A 72 12.33 -4.07 -10.46
N GLY A 73 11.48 -4.56 -9.58
CA GLY A 73 11.84 -5.28 -8.36
C GLY A 73 11.32 -4.60 -7.11
N PHE A 74 11.32 -5.34 -6.00
CA PHE A 74 10.86 -4.84 -4.69
C PHE A 74 11.97 -5.02 -3.65
N THR A 75 11.84 -4.35 -2.52
CA THR A 75 12.84 -4.34 -1.45
C THR A 75 12.43 -5.18 -0.25
N TYR A 76 13.39 -5.53 0.61
CA TYR A 76 13.09 -6.18 1.89
C TYR A 76 12.28 -5.30 2.83
N GLU A 77 12.38 -3.96 2.72
CA GLU A 77 11.59 -3.04 3.53
C GLU A 77 10.09 -3.14 3.17
N GLU A 78 9.77 -3.19 1.88
CA GLU A 78 8.40 -3.40 1.40
C GLU A 78 7.87 -4.80 1.78
N ALA A 79 8.73 -5.82 1.75
CA ALA A 79 8.37 -7.16 2.22
C ALA A 79 8.08 -7.19 3.73
N ALA A 80 8.89 -6.50 4.53
CA ALA A 80 8.68 -6.37 5.98
C ALA A 80 7.37 -5.64 6.29
N LEU A 81 7.04 -4.60 5.53
CA LEU A 81 5.74 -3.93 5.60
C LEU A 81 4.59 -4.90 5.32
N VAL A 82 4.66 -5.71 4.26
CA VAL A 82 3.62 -6.69 3.93
C VAL A 82 3.45 -7.74 5.03
N ASN A 83 4.56 -8.20 5.62
CA ASN A 83 4.51 -9.06 6.79
C ASN A 83 3.80 -8.38 7.98
N ALA A 84 4.11 -7.12 8.26
CA ALA A 84 3.44 -6.34 9.31
C ALA A 84 1.94 -6.13 9.03
N ILE A 85 1.53 -5.99 7.76
CA ILE A 85 0.11 -5.94 7.37
C ILE A 85 -0.57 -7.26 7.71
N ASN A 86 0.03 -8.39 7.31
CA ASN A 86 -0.52 -9.73 7.58
C ASN A 86 -0.56 -10.06 9.08
N ALA A 87 0.37 -9.53 9.86
CA ALA A 87 0.39 -9.64 11.32
C ALA A 87 -0.58 -8.66 12.03
N GLY A 88 -1.20 -7.73 11.30
CA GLY A 88 -2.11 -6.73 11.86
C GLY A 88 -1.44 -5.60 12.64
N THR A 89 -0.13 -5.39 12.45
CA THR A 89 0.66 -4.37 13.18
C THR A 89 1.02 -3.15 12.34
N ALA A 90 0.85 -3.20 11.01
CA ALA A 90 1.24 -2.12 10.12
C ALA A 90 0.40 -0.83 10.24
N PHE A 91 -0.87 -0.95 10.66
CA PHE A 91 -1.80 0.17 10.76
C PHE A 91 -2.35 0.26 12.18
N THR A 92 -2.18 1.43 12.80
CA THR A 92 -2.63 1.69 14.18
C THR A 92 -3.55 2.90 14.23
N GLY A 93 -4.22 3.10 15.37
CA GLY A 93 -5.08 4.25 15.61
C GLY A 93 -6.19 4.42 14.57
N SER A 94 -6.40 5.66 14.12
CA SER A 94 -7.48 6.01 13.19
C SER A 94 -7.36 5.32 11.82
N ALA A 95 -6.17 4.89 11.42
CA ALA A 95 -5.96 4.17 10.17
C ALA A 95 -6.54 2.74 10.23
N ALA A 96 -6.38 2.06 11.37
CA ALA A 96 -6.91 0.71 11.57
C ALA A 96 -8.45 0.67 11.48
N ASN A 97 -9.12 1.72 11.97
CA ASN A 97 -10.59 1.83 11.94
C ASN A 97 -11.17 1.94 10.52
N GLN A 98 -10.35 2.29 9.52
CA GLN A 98 -10.80 2.41 8.13
C GLN A 98 -10.68 1.10 7.36
N LEU A 99 -10.05 0.07 7.94
CA LEU A 99 -9.87 -1.22 7.30
C LEU A 99 -11.16 -2.06 7.35
N PRO A 100 -11.32 -3.01 6.41
CA PRO A 100 -12.41 -3.99 6.45
C PRO A 100 -12.44 -4.79 7.76
N GLN A 101 -13.63 -5.14 8.23
CA GLN A 101 -13.78 -6.04 9.37
C GLN A 101 -13.21 -7.43 9.05
N GLY A 102 -12.50 -8.01 10.02
CA GLY A 102 -11.83 -9.31 9.87
C GLY A 102 -10.40 -9.23 9.31
N GLY A 103 -9.83 -8.03 9.22
CA GLY A 103 -8.44 -7.83 8.78
C GLY A 103 -8.28 -7.88 7.27
N VAL A 104 -7.03 -7.68 6.86
CA VAL A 104 -6.60 -7.66 5.46
C VAL A 104 -5.32 -8.48 5.30
N ARG A 105 -5.08 -8.99 4.10
CA ARG A 105 -3.88 -9.72 3.74
C ARG A 105 -3.29 -9.16 2.46
N ALA A 106 -1.97 -9.13 2.42
CA ALA A 106 -1.20 -8.71 1.26
C ALA A 106 -0.12 -9.75 0.93
N SER A 107 0.18 -9.90 -0.35
CA SER A 107 1.41 -10.50 -0.84
C SER A 107 2.13 -9.49 -1.74
N ILE A 108 3.45 -9.56 -1.77
CA ILE A 108 4.29 -8.77 -2.68
C ILE A 108 5.16 -9.68 -3.51
N GLY A 109 5.28 -9.32 -4.79
CA GLY A 109 6.26 -9.86 -5.69
C GLY A 109 6.84 -8.75 -6.57
N GLY A 110 7.80 -9.12 -7.38
CA GLY A 110 8.39 -8.25 -8.38
C GLY A 110 9.35 -9.05 -9.24
N THR A 111 9.99 -8.39 -10.19
CA THR A 111 10.95 -9.04 -11.09
C THR A 111 12.18 -9.56 -10.35
N THR A 112 12.63 -8.88 -9.30
CA THR A 112 13.80 -9.25 -8.48
C THR A 112 13.64 -8.64 -7.08
N VAL A 113 14.33 -9.19 -6.08
CA VAL A 113 14.45 -8.56 -4.75
C VAL A 113 15.71 -7.70 -4.74
N LEU A 114 15.55 -6.41 -4.47
CA LEU A 114 16.61 -5.42 -4.59
C LEU A 114 17.17 -4.98 -3.24
N ASN A 115 18.48 -4.80 -3.22
CA ASN A 115 19.18 -3.93 -2.27
C ASN A 115 19.69 -2.68 -3.02
N SER A 116 20.26 -1.71 -2.29
CA SER A 116 20.71 -0.44 -2.88
C SER A 116 21.79 -0.62 -3.95
N GLU A 117 22.72 -1.56 -3.77
CA GLU A 117 23.80 -1.82 -4.74
C GLU A 117 23.23 -2.40 -6.04
N MET A 118 22.36 -3.41 -5.94
CA MET A 118 21.68 -4.00 -7.11
C MET A 118 20.84 -2.96 -7.85
N PHE A 119 20.12 -2.10 -7.11
CA PHE A 119 19.32 -1.03 -7.71
C PHE A 119 20.19 -0.03 -8.47
N LEU A 120 21.28 0.45 -7.87
CA LEU A 120 22.22 1.37 -8.52
C LEU A 120 22.89 0.73 -9.75
N ASN A 121 23.26 -0.54 -9.66
CA ASN A 121 23.82 -1.29 -10.78
C ASN A 121 22.81 -1.38 -11.93
N LEU A 122 21.55 -1.76 -11.65
CA LEU A 122 20.49 -1.82 -12.66
C LEU A 122 20.27 -0.48 -13.38
N LEU A 123 20.28 0.63 -12.63
CA LEU A 123 20.17 1.97 -13.20
C LEU A 123 21.35 2.32 -14.11
N SER A 124 22.55 1.86 -13.77
CA SER A 124 23.75 2.12 -14.59
C SER A 124 23.83 1.26 -15.85
N THR A 125 23.27 0.05 -15.84
CA THR A 125 23.34 -0.89 -16.98
C THR A 125 22.21 -0.68 -17.99
N HIS A 126 21.10 -0.09 -17.58
CA HIS A 126 19.94 0.19 -18.42
C HIS A 126 19.54 1.68 -18.33
N PRO A 127 20.25 2.58 -19.05
CA PRO A 127 19.93 4.01 -19.09
C PRO A 127 18.62 4.32 -19.84
#